data_AF-A0A9P0ZP32-F1
#
_entry.id   AF-A0A9P0ZP32-F1
#
_cell.length_a   1.000
_cell.length_b   1.000
_cell.length_c   1.000
_cell.angle_alpha   90.00
_cell.angle_beta   90.00
_cell.angle_gamma   90.00
#
_symmetry.space_group_name_H-M   'P 1'
#
loop_
_entity.id
_entity.type
_entity.pdbx_description
1 polymer ?
#
loop_
_entity_poly.entity_id
_entity_poly.type
_entity_poly.pdbx_seq_one_letter_code
_entity_poly.pdbx_strand_id
1 'polypeptide(L)'
;MVVASSSTSSTRRGWNFTLDYKPPVYCFCGLKAPLCVSRQSGSKFYECQKWKVHGCGYFAWADSMESRGVANVEGMNENADDLMFMISRVGEQLSALQGQVNGVRKVLQADAKDTKMFRNLCGIGLVIVVGLLGMVFYKLSTM
;
A
#
# COMPACT_ATOMS: atom_id res chain seq x y z
N MET A 1 64.32 28.64 10.64
CA MET A 1 63.57 27.73 11.52
C MET A 1 62.49 27.06 10.69
N VAL A 2 62.60 25.76 10.43
CA VAL A 2 61.69 25.01 9.56
C VAL A 2 60.75 24.21 10.46
N VAL A 3 59.45 24.51 10.39
CA VAL A 3 58.42 23.82 11.18
C VAL A 3 57.96 22.59 10.38
N ALA A 4 58.28 21.40 10.88
CA ALA A 4 57.79 20.15 10.30
C ALA A 4 56.35 19.89 10.78
N SER A 5 55.39 19.96 9.86
CA SER A 5 54.00 19.58 10.12
C SER A 5 53.83 18.08 9.90
N SER A 6 53.95 17.30 10.97
CA SER A 6 53.67 15.86 10.98
C SER A 6 52.19 15.59 10.77
N SER A 7 51.81 15.18 9.56
CA SER A 7 50.45 14.75 9.22
C SER A 7 50.27 13.29 9.62
N THR A 8 49.56 13.04 10.72
CA THR A 8 49.15 11.70 11.15
C THR A 8 48.03 11.19 10.24
N SER A 9 48.40 10.41 9.23
CA SER A 9 47.47 9.72 8.33
C SER A 9 46.84 8.51 9.04
N SER A 10 45.67 8.72 9.65
CA SER A 10 44.86 7.63 10.20
C SER A 10 44.28 6.78 9.06
N THR A 11 44.83 5.58 8.85
CA THR A 11 44.31 4.59 7.91
C THR A 11 42.99 4.03 8.46
N ARG A 12 41.87 4.70 8.13
CA ARG A 12 40.54 4.11 8.29
C ARG A 12 40.45 2.94 7.32
N ARG A 13 40.65 1.72 7.81
CA ARG A 13 40.30 0.49 7.10
C ARG A 13 38.79 0.45 6.95
N GLY A 14 38.29 1.15 5.93
CA GLY A 14 36.90 1.10 5.50
C GLY A 14 36.58 -0.33 5.07
N TRP A 15 35.88 -1.05 5.92
CA TRP A 15 35.21 -2.28 5.54
C TRP A 15 34.11 -1.91 4.54
N ASN A 16 34.44 -1.98 3.24
CA ASN A 16 33.44 -1.99 2.18
C ASN A 16 32.74 -3.34 2.23
N PHE A 17 31.71 -3.43 3.09
CA PHE A 17 30.78 -4.55 3.09
C PHE A 17 29.83 -4.36 1.90
N THR A 18 30.32 -4.65 0.70
CA THR A 18 29.44 -4.78 -0.46
C THR A 18 28.67 -6.07 -0.25
N LEU A 19 27.48 -5.95 0.35
CA LEU A 19 26.56 -7.06 0.50
C LEU A 19 26.08 -7.44 -0.90
N ASP A 20 26.74 -8.40 -1.53
CA ASP A 20 26.36 -8.93 -2.85
C ASP A 20 25.08 -9.76 -2.71
N TYR A 21 23.97 -9.05 -2.49
CA TYR A 21 22.65 -9.63 -2.46
C TYR A 21 22.19 -9.91 -3.88
N LYS A 22 22.26 -11.19 -4.29
CA LYS A 22 21.67 -11.63 -5.55
C LYS A 22 20.18 -11.91 -5.35
N PRO A 23 19.27 -11.21 -6.07
CA PRO A 23 17.83 -11.38 -5.87
C PRO A 23 17.40 -12.82 -6.17
N PRO A 24 16.39 -13.34 -5.46
CA PRO A 24 15.88 -14.69 -5.68
C PRO A 24 15.20 -14.79 -7.06
N VAL A 25 15.55 -15.85 -7.81
CA VAL A 25 14.93 -16.18 -9.10
C VAL A 25 13.78 -17.17 -8.87
N TYR A 26 12.66 -16.97 -9.54
CA TYR A 26 11.47 -17.82 -9.44
C TYR A 26 11.16 -18.47 -10.79
N CYS A 27 10.67 -19.71 -10.76
CA CYS A 27 10.18 -20.40 -11.96
C CYS A 27 8.69 -20.08 -12.22
N PHE A 28 8.16 -20.54 -13.35
CA PHE A 28 6.73 -20.35 -13.70
C PHE A 28 5.74 -21.04 -12.75
N CYS A 29 6.19 -21.95 -11.87
CA CYS A 29 5.35 -22.53 -10.82
C CYS A 29 5.18 -21.60 -9.60
N GLY A 30 5.84 -20.43 -9.58
CA GLY A 30 5.90 -19.54 -8.41
C GLY A 30 6.85 -20.03 -7.31
N LEU A 31 7.66 -21.05 -7.57
CA LEU A 31 8.64 -21.59 -6.62
C LEU A 31 10.03 -20.99 -6.87
N LYS A 32 10.82 -20.84 -5.80
CA LYS A 32 12.20 -20.35 -5.89
C LYS A 32 13.05 -21.36 -6.68
N ALA A 33 13.69 -20.91 -7.76
CA ALA A 33 14.59 -21.75 -8.54
C ALA A 33 15.96 -21.84 -7.83
N PRO A 34 16.44 -23.03 -7.43
CA PRO A 34 17.78 -23.19 -6.86
C PRO A 34 18.87 -22.92 -7.90
N LEU A 35 20.04 -22.46 -7.42
CA LEU A 35 21.24 -22.32 -8.24
C LEU A 35 21.95 -23.68 -8.30
N CYS A 36 21.99 -24.26 -9.48
CA CYS A 36 22.65 -25.52 -9.78
C CYS A 36 23.96 -25.28 -10.56
N VAL A 37 24.86 -26.26 -10.52
CA VAL A 37 26.14 -26.23 -11.27
C VAL A 37 26.20 -27.42 -12.20
N SER A 38 26.43 -27.18 -13.49
CA SER A 38 26.56 -28.22 -14.50
C SER A 38 27.80 -29.07 -14.21
N ARG A 39 27.64 -30.40 -14.19
CA ARG A 39 28.77 -31.31 -13.98
C ARG A 39 29.77 -31.32 -15.14
N GLN A 40 29.31 -31.04 -16.36
CA GLN A 40 30.15 -31.09 -17.56
C GLN A 40 30.91 -29.78 -17.79
N SER A 41 30.23 -28.64 -17.61
CA SER A 41 30.81 -27.33 -17.95
C SER A 41 31.22 -26.50 -16.73
N GLY A 42 30.77 -26.85 -15.52
CA GLY A 42 30.93 -26.01 -14.32
C GLY A 42 30.08 -24.73 -14.35
N SER A 43 29.29 -24.51 -15.40
CA SER A 43 28.44 -23.34 -15.55
C SER A 43 27.27 -23.37 -14.56
N LYS A 44 26.91 -22.22 -14.01
CA LYS A 44 25.82 -22.08 -13.03
C LYS A 44 24.51 -21.81 -13.75
N PHE A 45 23.43 -22.46 -13.32
CA PHE A 45 22.08 -22.29 -13.90
C PHE A 45 20.99 -22.38 -12.84
N TYR A 46 19.82 -21.85 -13.15
CA TYR A 46 18.60 -21.97 -12.35
C TYR A 46 17.64 -22.94 -13.04
N GLU A 47 17.04 -23.85 -12.28
CA GLU A 47 16.09 -24.84 -12.79
C GLU A 47 14.85 -24.95 -11.89
N CYS A 48 13.73 -25.39 -12.44
CA CYS A 48 12.54 -25.70 -11.65
C CYS A 48 12.77 -26.88 -10.69
N GLN A 49 12.38 -26.73 -9.42
CA GLN A 49 12.48 -27.80 -8.42
C GLN A 49 11.66 -29.05 -8.78
N LYS A 50 10.59 -28.90 -9.57
CA LYS A 50 9.69 -29.99 -9.97
C LYS A 50 10.14 -30.70 -11.27
N TRP A 51 11.44 -30.91 -11.48
CA TRP A 51 11.96 -31.45 -12.75
C TRP A 51 11.48 -32.87 -13.10
N LYS A 52 11.16 -33.72 -12.11
CA LYS A 52 10.80 -35.14 -12.36
C LYS A 52 9.36 -35.36 -12.82
N VAL A 53 8.39 -34.64 -12.26
CA VAL A 53 6.96 -34.89 -12.49
C VAL A 53 6.23 -33.54 -12.44
N HIS A 54 5.65 -33.12 -13.57
CA HIS A 54 4.92 -31.84 -13.75
C HIS A 54 5.74 -30.56 -13.52
N GLY A 55 7.01 -30.54 -13.92
CA GLY A 55 7.80 -29.30 -13.93
C GLY A 55 7.35 -28.35 -15.04
N CYS A 56 7.48 -27.04 -14.82
CA CYS A 56 7.23 -26.04 -15.85
C CYS A 56 8.34 -25.91 -16.90
N GLY A 57 9.39 -26.74 -16.82
CA GLY A 57 10.53 -26.69 -17.74
C GLY A 57 11.39 -25.42 -17.64
N TYR A 58 11.23 -24.62 -16.58
CA TYR A 58 12.04 -23.40 -16.40
C TYR A 58 13.52 -23.73 -16.27
N PHE A 59 14.32 -23.13 -17.14
CA PHE A 59 15.79 -23.21 -17.17
C PHE A 59 16.37 -21.86 -17.57
N ALA A 60 17.37 -21.37 -16.83
CA ALA A 60 18.07 -20.14 -17.17
C ALA A 60 19.53 -20.17 -16.71
N TRP A 61 20.46 -19.77 -17.57
CA TRP A 61 21.87 -19.61 -17.20
C TRP A 61 22.05 -18.43 -16.23
N ALA A 62 22.85 -18.63 -15.18
CA ALA A 62 23.05 -17.62 -14.14
C ALA A 62 23.80 -16.38 -14.68
N ASP A 63 24.68 -16.58 -15.64
CA ASP A 63 25.51 -15.52 -16.24
C ASP A 63 24.66 -14.56 -17.10
N SER A 64 23.64 -15.08 -17.79
CA SER A 64 22.71 -14.28 -18.60
C SER A 64 21.83 -13.34 -17.75
N MET A 65 21.62 -13.67 -16.48
CA MET A 65 20.85 -12.83 -15.56
C MET A 65 21.67 -11.67 -15.01
N GLU A 66 22.98 -11.83 -14.90
CA GLU A 66 23.88 -10.80 -14.39
C GLU A 66 24.02 -9.65 -15.40
N SER A 67 24.12 -9.98 -16.69
CA SER A 67 24.18 -8.98 -17.76
C SER A 67 22.88 -8.20 -17.95
N ARG A 68 21.72 -8.78 -17.62
CA ARG A 68 20.41 -8.12 -17.74
C ARG A 68 20.17 -7.05 -16.68
N GLY A 69 20.89 -7.09 -15.55
CA GLY A 69 20.75 -6.10 -14.47
C GLY A 69 21.20 -4.70 -14.86
N VAL A 70 22.03 -4.55 -15.91
CA VAL A 70 22.58 -3.25 -16.33
C VAL A 70 21.95 -2.75 -17.63
N ALA A 71 21.48 -3.66 -18.50
CA ALA A 71 20.96 -3.31 -19.82
C ALA A 71 19.44 -3.01 -19.87
N ASN A 72 18.69 -3.23 -18.79
CA ASN A 72 17.22 -3.11 -18.81
C ASN A 72 16.67 -1.76 -18.32
N VAL A 73 17.54 -0.73 -18.17
CA VAL A 73 17.11 0.62 -17.76
C VAL A 73 16.49 1.39 -18.92
N GLU A 74 16.89 1.12 -20.17
CA GLU A 74 16.37 1.85 -21.33
C GLU A 74 14.96 1.40 -21.74
N GLY A 75 14.60 0.11 -21.58
CA GLY A 75 13.27 -0.41 -21.94
C GLY A 75 12.17 -0.20 -20.88
N MET A 76 12.53 0.19 -19.66
CA MET A 76 11.55 0.51 -18.60
C MET A 76 11.01 1.95 -18.72
N ASN A 77 11.62 2.80 -19.55
CA ASN A 77 11.23 4.21 -19.67
C ASN A 77 9.93 4.38 -20.46
N GLU A 78 9.72 3.60 -21.53
CA GLU A 78 8.46 3.64 -22.31
C GLU A 78 7.25 3.13 -21.48
N ASN A 79 7.49 2.15 -20.61
CA ASN A 79 6.46 1.64 -19.70
C ASN A 79 6.16 2.59 -18.53
N ALA A 80 7.12 3.47 -18.17
CA ALA A 80 6.92 4.45 -17.10
C ALA A 80 5.97 5.57 -17.53
N ASP A 81 6.04 5.98 -18.80
CA ASP A 81 5.14 6.99 -19.37
C ASP A 81 3.69 6.49 -19.44
N ASP A 82 3.49 5.25 -19.90
CA ASP A 82 2.17 4.60 -19.91
C ASP A 82 1.60 4.42 -18.49
N LEU A 83 2.46 4.04 -17.54
CA LEU A 83 2.06 3.92 -16.14
C LEU A 83 1.68 5.28 -15.54
N MET A 84 2.44 6.32 -15.84
CA MET A 84 2.13 7.69 -15.40
C MET A 84 0.81 8.17 -15.98
N PHE A 85 0.52 7.88 -17.25
CA PHE A 85 -0.77 8.19 -17.86
C PHE A 85 -1.93 7.49 -17.16
N MET A 86 -1.78 6.20 -16.83
CA MET A 86 -2.78 5.47 -16.06
C MET A 86 -2.98 6.06 -14.66
N ILE A 87 -1.91 6.42 -13.96
CA ILE A 87 -1.98 7.03 -12.62
C ILE A 87 -2.72 8.37 -12.68
N SER A 88 -2.44 9.23 -13.67
CA SER A 88 -3.14 10.50 -13.85
C SER A 88 -4.64 10.29 -14.08
N ARG A 89 -5.00 9.32 -14.94
CA ARG A 89 -6.41 9.00 -15.22
C ARG A 89 -7.16 8.49 -13.99
N VAL A 90 -6.52 7.64 -13.19
CA VAL A 90 -7.11 7.14 -11.93
C VAL A 90 -7.25 8.27 -10.90
N GLY A 91 -6.27 9.18 -10.83
CA GLY A 91 -6.33 10.36 -9.96
C GLY A 91 -7.52 11.26 -10.28
N GLU A 92 -7.81 11.48 -11.57
CA GLU A 92 -8.98 12.24 -12.00
C GLU A 92 -10.29 11.57 -11.55
N GLN A 93 -10.41 10.25 -11.75
CA GLN A 93 -11.59 9.49 -11.31
C GLN A 93 -11.80 9.57 -9.79
N LEU A 94 -10.72 9.48 -9.00
CA LEU A 94 -10.78 9.61 -7.54
C LEU A 94 -11.30 11.00 -7.12
N SER A 95 -10.85 12.06 -7.78
CA SER A 95 -11.31 13.43 -7.46
C SER A 95 -12.80 13.64 -7.77
N ALA A 96 -13.29 13.10 -8.90
CA ALA A 96 -14.70 13.13 -9.25
C ALA A 96 -15.55 12.37 -8.23
N LEU A 97 -15.10 11.17 -7.82
CA LEU A 97 -15.79 10.35 -6.82
C LEU A 97 -15.84 11.04 -5.46
N GLN A 98 -14.74 11.69 -5.05
CA GLN A 98 -14.67 12.42 -3.79
C GLN A 98 -15.65 13.60 -3.76
N GLY A 99 -15.88 14.25 -4.91
CA GLY A 99 -16.94 15.25 -5.08
C GLY A 99 -18.33 14.69 -4.80
N GLN A 100 -18.65 13.51 -5.36
CA GLN A 100 -19.95 12.85 -5.14
C GLN A 100 -20.15 12.44 -3.68
N VAL A 101 -19.13 11.87 -3.05
CA VAL A 101 -19.19 11.48 -1.62
C VAL A 101 -19.43 12.69 -0.73
N ASN A 102 -18.77 13.83 -1.00
CA ASN A 102 -19.01 15.07 -0.27
C ASN A 102 -20.42 15.62 -0.49
N GLY A 103 -21.00 15.43 -1.69
CA GLY A 103 -22.40 15.75 -1.98
C GLY A 103 -23.37 14.94 -1.13
N VAL A 104 -23.25 13.61 -1.15
CA VAL A 104 -24.09 12.70 -0.35
C VAL A 104 -23.96 12.99 1.14
N ARG A 105 -22.74 13.28 1.62
CA ARG A 105 -22.50 13.64 3.01
C ARG A 105 -23.28 14.89 3.43
N LYS A 106 -23.38 15.90 2.56
CA LYS A 106 -24.16 17.12 2.84
C LYS A 106 -25.65 16.82 2.92
N VAL A 107 -26.20 15.97 2.05
CA VAL A 107 -27.60 15.55 2.09
C VAL A 107 -27.91 14.82 3.40
N LEU A 108 -27.09 13.83 3.78
CA LEU A 108 -27.26 13.11 5.03
C LEU A 108 -27.14 14.01 6.27
N GLN A 109 -26.27 15.03 6.23
CA GLN A 109 -26.16 16.00 7.33
C GLN A 109 -27.37 16.95 7.40
N ALA A 110 -28.03 17.25 6.29
CA ALA A 110 -29.29 17.99 6.29
C ALA A 110 -30.41 17.16 6.94
N ASP A 111 -30.56 15.90 6.54
CA ASP A 111 -31.59 15.00 7.09
C ASP A 111 -31.38 14.71 8.60
N ALA A 112 -30.13 14.65 9.04
CA ALA A 112 -29.80 14.45 10.46
C ALA A 112 -30.12 15.68 11.34
N LYS A 113 -30.26 16.88 10.76
CA LYS A 113 -30.66 18.08 11.51
C LYS A 113 -32.18 18.12 11.70
N ASP A 114 -32.94 17.74 10.69
CA ASP A 114 -34.40 17.77 10.76
C ASP A 114 -34.94 16.75 11.78
N THR A 115 -34.37 15.53 11.79
CA THR A 115 -34.75 14.50 12.77
C THR A 115 -34.49 14.89 14.23
N LYS A 116 -33.47 15.71 14.52
CA LYS A 116 -33.21 16.23 15.88
C LYS A 116 -34.22 17.28 16.31
N MET A 117 -34.66 18.15 15.40
CA MET A 117 -35.68 19.15 15.72
C MET A 117 -37.02 18.49 16.05
N PHE A 118 -37.44 17.49 15.28
CA PHE A 118 -38.69 16.76 15.55
C PHE A 118 -38.69 16.05 16.91
N ARG A 119 -37.56 15.43 17.30
CA ARG A 119 -37.48 14.73 18.60
C ARG A 119 -37.58 15.68 19.79
N ASN A 120 -36.97 16.86 19.69
CA ASN A 120 -37.06 17.87 20.75
C ASN A 120 -38.47 18.48 20.83
N LEU A 121 -39.12 18.75 19.69
CA LEU A 121 -40.49 19.27 19.65
C LEU A 121 -41.48 18.28 20.28
N CYS A 122 -41.36 17.00 19.94
CA CYS A 122 -42.25 15.96 20.46
C CYS A 122 -42.05 15.74 21.97
N GLY A 123 -40.80 15.80 22.46
CA GLY A 123 -40.49 15.71 23.89
C GLY A 123 -41.13 16.84 24.71
N ILE A 124 -41.03 18.09 24.24
CA ILE A 124 -41.65 19.25 24.92
C ILE A 124 -43.18 19.11 24.94
N GLY A 125 -43.80 18.72 23.82
CA GLY A 125 -45.24 18.50 23.75
C GLY A 125 -45.73 17.44 24.74
N LEU A 126 -45.00 16.34 24.88
CA LEU A 126 -45.35 15.25 25.79
C LEU A 126 -45.29 15.68 27.27
N VAL A 127 -44.28 16.47 27.64
CA VAL A 127 -44.15 17.03 29.01
C VAL A 127 -45.32 17.97 29.33
N ILE A 128 -45.74 18.82 28.39
CA ILE A 128 -46.87 19.73 28.58
C ILE A 128 -48.17 18.94 28.77
N VAL A 129 -48.43 17.94 27.93
CA VAL A 129 -49.65 17.11 28.03
C VAL A 129 -49.71 16.36 29.36
N VAL A 130 -48.61 15.73 29.78
CA VAL A 130 -48.54 15.02 31.07
C VAL A 130 -48.71 16.00 32.24
N GLY A 131 -48.12 17.19 32.18
CA GLY A 131 -48.28 18.22 33.21
C GLY A 131 -49.72 18.72 33.35
N LEU A 132 -50.41 18.96 32.23
CA LEU A 132 -51.82 19.37 32.23
C LEU A 132 -52.73 18.27 32.78
N LEU A 133 -52.52 17.01 32.38
CA LEU A 133 -53.26 15.88 32.93
C LEU A 133 -53.03 15.76 34.44
N GLY A 134 -51.77 15.86 34.89
CA GLY A 134 -51.43 15.83 36.32
C GLY A 134 -52.14 16.92 37.13
N MET A 135 -52.22 18.15 36.61
CA MET A 135 -52.98 19.23 37.26
C MET A 135 -54.49 18.92 37.35
N VAL A 136 -55.09 18.38 36.28
CA VAL A 136 -56.52 18.03 36.26
C VAL A 136 -56.81 16.94 37.30
N PHE A 137 -55.99 15.89 37.35
CA PHE A 137 -56.11 14.82 38.36
C PHE A 137 -55.94 15.35 39.78
N TYR A 138 -54.97 16.23 40.01
CA TYR A 138 -54.76 16.84 41.32
C TYR A 138 -56.01 17.61 41.78
N LYS A 139 -56.60 18.42 40.89
CA LYS A 139 -57.81 19.18 41.21
C LYS A 139 -59.02 18.29 41.53
N LEU A 140 -59.19 17.21 40.78
CA LEU A 140 -60.24 16.20 41.02
C LEU A 140 -60.08 15.48 42.36
N SER A 141 -58.84 15.26 42.82
CA SER A 141 -58.58 14.60 44.10
C SER A 141 -58.82 15.50 45.32
N THR A 142 -58.84 16.82 45.13
CA THR A 142 -59.07 17.80 46.21
C THR A 142 -60.52 18.25 46.38
N MET A 143 -61.41 17.83 45.47
CA MET A 143 -62.86 18.04 45.58
C MET A 143 -63.53 16.85 46.24
#